data_AF-A0A7C4TYK3-F1
#
_entry.id   AF-A0A7C4TYK3-F1
#
_cell.length_a   1.000
_cell.length_b   1.000
_cell.length_c   1.000
_cell.angle_alpha   90.00
_cell.angle_beta   90.00
_cell.angle_gamma   90.00
#
_symmetry.space_group_name_H-M   'P 1'
#
loop_
_entity.id
_entity.type
_entity.pdbx_description
1 polymer ?
#
loop_
_entity_poly.entity_id
_entity_poly.type
_entity_poly.pdbx_seq_one_letter_code
_entity_poly.pdbx_strand_id
1 'polypeptide(L)'
;MGQGFLNVTPLQMTNLYSLIANRGNRYQPHLLLEIKRPDGSILYSYEPKTIGTLPISEKNIEIVRDALHQVVLRGTGRNAFISSFEAAGKTGTAQNPSGKPHAWFMCFAPYQNPKIAVGIFVEHGEHGDKIAAQTAHQILEWYYSHRVEHPKNVM
;
A
#
# COMPACT_ATOMS: atom_id res chain seq x y z
N MET A 1 -2.10 18.41 2.51
CA MET A 1 -2.64 18.12 3.85
C MET A 1 -4.05 17.57 3.66
N GLY A 2 -4.31 16.32 4.05
CA GLY A 2 -5.61 15.65 3.88
C GLY A 2 -6.53 15.88 5.08
N GLN A 3 -6.85 17.15 5.37
CA GLN A 3 -7.72 17.56 6.47
C GLN A 3 -8.93 18.33 5.95
N GLY A 4 -10.07 18.23 6.65
CA GLY A 4 -11.33 18.88 6.27
C GLY A 4 -12.34 17.88 5.71
N PHE A 5 -13.03 18.24 4.62
CA PHE A 5 -14.15 17.47 4.07
C PHE A 5 -13.74 16.21 3.27
N LEU A 6 -12.45 15.91 3.18
CA LEU A 6 -11.94 14.76 2.44
C LEU A 6 -11.94 13.52 3.33
N ASN A 7 -13.02 12.74 3.26
CA ASN A 7 -13.12 11.43 3.89
C ASN A 7 -12.76 10.33 2.90
N VAL A 8 -11.78 9.50 3.26
CA VAL A 8 -11.30 8.38 2.45
C VAL A 8 -11.18 7.13 3.32
N THR A 9 -11.55 5.98 2.77
CA THR A 9 -11.33 4.71 3.46
C THR A 9 -9.88 4.25 3.32
N PRO A 10 -9.35 3.45 4.25
CA PRO A 10 -8.05 2.82 4.09
C PRO A 10 -7.92 2.05 2.77
N LEU A 11 -8.98 1.35 2.33
CA LEU A 11 -8.97 0.63 1.06
C LEU A 11 -8.83 1.56 -0.15
N GLN A 12 -9.53 2.72 -0.16
CA GLN A 12 -9.39 3.71 -1.23
C GLN A 12 -7.98 4.28 -1.29
N MET A 13 -7.38 4.59 -0.14
CA MET A 13 -6.01 5.06 -0.05
C MET A 13 -5.00 4.00 -0.48
N THR A 14 -5.17 2.74 -0.05
CA THR A 14 -4.29 1.64 -0.47
C THR A 14 -4.37 1.44 -1.98
N ASN A 15 -5.56 1.54 -2.57
CA ASN A 15 -5.72 1.43 -4.01
C ASN A 15 -5.06 2.59 -4.76
N LEU A 16 -5.05 3.81 -4.20
CA LEU A 16 -4.29 4.94 -4.76
C LEU A 16 -2.78 4.66 -4.75
N TYR A 17 -2.24 4.07 -3.68
CA TYR A 17 -0.82 3.72 -3.63
C TYR A 17 -0.49 2.55 -4.57
N SER A 18 -1.39 1.58 -4.73
CA SER A 18 -1.27 0.53 -5.75
C SER A 18 -1.23 1.11 -7.16
N LEU A 19 -2.06 2.11 -7.45
CA LEU A 19 -2.07 2.83 -8.72
C LEU A 19 -0.71 3.51 -9.01
N ILE A 20 -0.12 4.18 -8.02
CA ILE A 20 1.21 4.81 -8.15
C ILE A 20 2.31 3.75 -8.28
N ALA A 21 2.22 2.67 -7.50
CA ALA A 21 3.14 1.54 -7.57
C ALA A 21 3.14 0.91 -8.97
N ASN A 22 1.96 0.83 -9.59
CA ASN A 22 1.74 0.22 -10.89
C ASN A 22 1.76 1.19 -12.07
N ARG A 23 2.56 2.26 -11.94
CA ARG A 23 2.82 3.25 -13.01
C ARG A 23 1.54 3.79 -13.65
N GLY A 24 0.56 4.13 -12.82
CA GLY A 24 -0.67 4.77 -13.27
C GLY A 24 -1.74 3.81 -13.80
N ASN A 25 -1.54 2.49 -13.78
CA ASN A 25 -2.60 1.52 -14.13
C ASN A 25 -3.50 1.20 -12.93
N ARG A 26 -4.79 1.53 -13.03
CA ARG A 26 -5.77 1.30 -11.96
C ARG A 26 -6.46 -0.04 -12.15
N TYR A 27 -6.24 -0.94 -11.20
CA TYR A 27 -6.95 -2.21 -11.15
C TYR A 27 -8.15 -2.14 -10.23
N GLN A 28 -9.18 -2.93 -10.53
CA GLN A 28 -10.31 -3.11 -9.64
C GLN A 28 -9.87 -3.93 -8.42
N PRO A 29 -9.96 -3.41 -7.19
CA PRO A 29 -9.69 -4.22 -6.01
C PRO A 29 -10.74 -5.33 -5.90
N HIS A 30 -10.30 -6.53 -5.55
CA HIS A 30 -11.14 -7.70 -5.35
C HIS A 30 -10.66 -8.49 -4.14
N LEU A 31 -11.57 -9.27 -3.54
CA LEU A 31 -11.27 -10.20 -2.45
C LEU A 31 -11.51 -11.65 -2.86
N LEU A 32 -12.54 -11.89 -3.68
CA LEU A 32 -12.85 -13.20 -4.22
C LEU A 32 -11.81 -13.57 -5.28
N LEU A 33 -11.09 -14.66 -5.07
CA LEU A 33 -10.17 -15.23 -6.05
C LEU A 33 -10.88 -16.28 -6.90
N GLU A 34 -11.56 -17.23 -6.26
CA GLU A 34 -12.15 -18.37 -6.95
C GLU A 34 -13.33 -18.94 -6.17
N ILE A 35 -14.30 -19.52 -6.88
CA ILE A 35 -15.37 -20.35 -6.32
C ILE A 35 -15.23 -21.75 -6.91
N LYS A 36 -14.98 -22.75 -6.06
CA LYS A 36 -14.96 -24.18 -6.43
C LYS A 36 -16.28 -24.85 -6.02
N ARG A 37 -16.78 -25.77 -6.85
CA ARG A 37 -17.88 -26.68 -6.50
C ARG A 37 -17.39 -27.82 -5.57
N PRO A 38 -18.29 -28.58 -4.93
CA PRO A 38 -17.90 -29.75 -4.13
C PRO A 38 -17.12 -30.81 -4.92
N ASP A 39 -17.32 -30.89 -6.23
CA ASP A 39 -16.59 -31.80 -7.13
C ASP A 39 -15.20 -31.26 -7.54
N GLY A 40 -14.79 -30.09 -7.03
CA GLY A 40 -13.52 -29.44 -7.33
C GLY A 40 -13.51 -28.60 -8.62
N SER A 41 -14.59 -28.60 -9.42
CA SER A 41 -14.67 -27.78 -10.63
C SER A 41 -14.75 -26.29 -10.29
N ILE A 42 -14.05 -25.47 -11.08
CA ILE A 42 -14.06 -24.01 -10.92
C ILE A 42 -15.36 -23.46 -11.51
N LEU A 43 -16.17 -22.81 -10.67
CA LEU A 43 -17.37 -22.09 -11.07
C LEU A 43 -17.06 -20.65 -11.48
N TYR A 44 -16.09 -20.05 -10.82
CA TYR A 44 -15.66 -18.67 -11.05
C TYR A 44 -14.19 -18.55 -10.69
N SER A 45 -13.40 -17.90 -11.53
CA SER A 45 -12.04 -17.46 -11.22
C SER A 45 -11.91 -15.98 -11.57
N TYR A 46 -11.24 -15.22 -10.71
CA TYR A 46 -11.08 -13.79 -10.90
C TYR A 46 -9.94 -13.48 -11.88
N GLU A 47 -10.27 -12.69 -12.90
CA GLU A 47 -9.31 -12.13 -13.83
C GLU A 47 -9.06 -10.64 -13.51
N PRO A 48 -7.79 -10.20 -13.36
CA PRO A 48 -7.47 -8.79 -13.10
C PRO A 48 -8.07 -7.83 -14.12
N LYS A 49 -8.92 -6.92 -13.64
CA LYS A 49 -9.58 -5.92 -14.48
C LYS A 49 -8.98 -4.54 -14.29
N THR A 50 -8.40 -3.99 -15.36
CA THR A 50 -8.02 -2.56 -15.42
C THR A 50 -9.28 -1.72 -15.56
N ILE A 51 -9.46 -0.74 -14.68
CA ILE A 51 -10.63 0.16 -14.61
C ILE A 51 -10.29 1.62 -14.93
N GLY A 52 -9.07 1.88 -15.39
CA GLY A 52 -8.63 3.18 -15.87
C GLY A 52 -7.14 3.38 -15.72
N THR A 53 -6.65 4.51 -16.22
CA THR A 53 -5.28 4.97 -16.01
C THR A 53 -5.28 6.37 -15.42
N LEU A 54 -4.21 6.72 -14.71
CA LEU A 54 -4.03 8.07 -14.20
C LEU A 54 -3.72 9.00 -15.39
N PRO A 55 -4.44 10.12 -15.59
CA PRO A 55 -4.27 10.99 -16.76
C PRO A 55 -3.07 11.93 -16.59
N ILE A 56 -1.89 11.39 -16.29
CA ILE A 56 -0.62 12.12 -16.16
C ILE A 56 0.50 11.37 -16.87
N SER A 57 1.60 12.06 -17.18
CA SER A 57 2.74 11.43 -17.85
C SER A 57 3.50 10.46 -16.93
N GLU A 58 4.13 9.45 -17.54
CA GLU A 58 5.01 8.51 -16.82
C GLU A 58 6.11 9.22 -16.04
N LYS A 59 6.70 10.26 -16.65
CA LYS A 59 7.71 11.11 -16.00
C LYS A 59 7.19 11.71 -14.68
N ASN A 60 5.95 12.18 -14.64
CA ASN A 60 5.36 12.74 -13.43
C ASN A 60 5.08 11.64 -12.38
N ILE A 61 4.70 10.45 -12.82
CA ILE A 61 4.50 9.30 -11.92
C ILE A 61 5.82 8.90 -11.26
N GLU A 62 6.91 8.81 -12.03
CA GLU A 62 8.23 8.46 -11.49
C GLU A 62 8.74 9.53 -10.52
N ILE A 63 8.52 10.83 -10.78
CA ILE A 63 8.84 11.90 -9.80
C ILE A 63 8.10 11.67 -8.47
N VAL A 64 6.82 11.30 -8.51
CA VAL A 64 6.04 10.99 -7.29
C VAL A 64 6.58 9.75 -6.60
N ARG A 65 6.89 8.70 -7.34
CA ARG A 65 7.47 7.45 -6.80
C ARG A 65 8.81 7.72 -6.11
N ASP A 66 9.67 8.53 -6.74
CA ASP A 66 10.96 8.94 -6.18
C ASP A 66 10.78 9.76 -4.90
N ALA A 67 9.85 10.72 -4.90
CA ALA A 67 9.56 11.51 -3.71
C ALA A 67 9.09 10.62 -2.55
N LEU A 68 8.23 9.63 -2.81
CA LEU A 68 7.77 8.65 -1.82
C LEU A 68 8.90 7.73 -1.35
N HIS A 69 9.81 7.35 -2.23
CA HIS A 69 10.99 6.57 -1.87
C HIS A 69 11.91 7.36 -0.92
N GLN A 70 12.16 8.64 -1.22
CA GLN A 70 12.98 9.51 -0.38
C GLN A 70 12.39 9.74 1.02
N VAL A 71 11.07 9.70 1.17
CA VAL A 71 10.43 9.77 2.50
C VAL A 71 10.82 8.59 3.39
N VAL A 72 10.97 7.40 2.82
CA VAL A 72 11.41 6.20 3.55
C VAL A 72 12.92 6.22 3.76
N LEU A 73 13.71 6.63 2.77
CA LEU A 73 15.17 6.64 2.91
C LEU A 73 15.69 7.67 3.92
N ARG A 74 15.15 8.89 3.87
CA ARG A 74 15.71 10.04 4.60
C ARG A 74 14.68 10.99 5.20
N GLY A 75 13.39 10.68 5.10
CA GLY A 75 12.31 11.53 5.57
C GLY A 75 11.57 10.98 6.79
N THR A 76 10.31 11.39 6.91
CA THR A 76 9.44 11.01 8.03
C THR A 76 9.04 9.53 8.03
N GLY A 77 9.23 8.81 6.93
CA GLY A 77 8.88 7.40 6.81
C GLY A 77 10.03 6.44 7.17
N ARG A 78 11.13 6.94 7.75
CA ARG A 78 12.36 6.17 7.97
C ARG A 78 12.18 4.88 8.78
N ASN A 79 11.20 4.84 9.68
CA ASN A 79 10.89 3.63 10.44
C ASN A 79 10.28 2.50 9.60
N ALA A 80 9.91 2.77 8.34
CA ALA A 80 9.49 1.76 7.37
C ALA A 80 10.65 1.20 6.52
N PHE A 81 11.88 1.69 6.70
CA PHE A 81 13.05 1.25 5.94
C PHE A 81 13.39 -0.22 6.22
N ILE A 82 13.73 -0.97 5.18
CA ILE A 82 14.16 -2.38 5.26
C ILE A 82 15.49 -2.50 4.52
N SER A 83 16.44 -3.24 5.08
CA SER A 83 17.81 -3.35 4.53
C SER A 83 17.90 -4.25 3.29
N SER A 84 17.00 -5.23 3.16
CA SER A 84 17.02 -6.22 2.07
C SER A 84 16.29 -5.78 0.80
N PHE A 85 15.38 -4.80 0.90
CA PHE A 85 14.68 -4.22 -0.25
C PHE A 85 14.16 -2.82 0.07
N GLU A 86 14.06 -2.00 -0.97
CA GLU A 86 13.61 -0.62 -0.84
C GLU A 86 12.09 -0.50 -0.86
N ALA A 87 11.52 0.36 -0.02
CA ALA A 87 10.09 0.68 -0.01
C ALA A 87 9.88 2.17 -0.28
N ALA A 88 8.71 2.51 -0.82
CA ALA A 88 8.30 3.91 -1.03
C ALA A 88 6.97 4.16 -0.32
N GLY A 89 6.84 5.29 0.36
CA GLY A 89 5.63 5.56 1.14
C GLY A 89 5.55 6.96 1.71
N LYS A 90 4.46 7.22 2.45
CA LYS A 90 4.20 8.51 3.08
C LYS A 90 3.51 8.35 4.42
N THR A 91 3.99 9.14 5.39
CA THR A 91 3.31 9.34 6.67
C THR A 91 2.15 10.33 6.54
N GLY A 92 1.08 10.07 7.29
CA GLY A 92 0.01 11.03 7.54
C GLY A 92 -0.30 11.11 9.03
N THR A 93 -0.69 12.30 9.47
CA THR A 93 -1.22 12.55 10.80
C THR A 93 -2.53 13.30 10.62
N ALA A 94 -3.64 12.67 11.01
CA ALA A 94 -4.97 13.26 10.90
C ALA A 94 -5.42 13.71 12.28
N GLN A 95 -5.60 15.02 12.49
CA GLN A 95 -6.09 15.55 13.75
C GLN A 95 -7.49 15.02 14.05
N ASN A 96 -7.71 14.65 15.31
CA ASN A 96 -9.02 14.27 15.83
C ASN A 96 -9.45 15.35 16.85
N PRO A 97 -10.52 16.11 16.61
CA PRO A 97 -10.98 17.14 17.54
C PRO A 97 -11.33 16.60 18.94
N SER A 98 -11.71 15.32 19.03
CA SER A 98 -12.15 14.66 20.25
C SER A 98 -11.04 13.90 20.98
N GLY A 99 -9.79 13.98 20.53
CA GLY A 99 -8.70 13.25 21.20
C GLY A 99 -7.37 13.23 20.44
N LYS A 100 -6.60 12.15 20.62
CA LYS A 100 -5.30 12.02 19.96
C LYS A 100 -5.47 11.90 18.44
N PRO A 101 -4.56 12.49 17.63
CA PRO A 101 -4.57 12.33 16.19
C PRO A 101 -4.47 10.85 15.76
N HIS A 102 -4.97 10.54 14.58
CA HIS A 102 -4.81 9.22 13.97
C HIS A 102 -3.53 9.16 13.13
N ALA A 103 -2.84 8.04 13.21
CA ALA A 103 -1.61 7.80 12.48
C ALA A 103 -1.89 7.04 11.18
N TRP A 104 -1.36 7.53 10.07
CA TRP A 104 -1.43 6.90 8.76
C TRP A 104 -0.02 6.60 8.25
N PHE A 105 0.14 5.46 7.60
CA PHE A 105 1.26 5.20 6.72
C PHE A 105 0.82 4.39 5.52
N MET A 106 1.13 4.90 4.34
CA MET A 106 0.82 4.25 3.07
C MET A 106 2.12 3.96 2.34
N CYS A 107 2.32 2.74 1.85
CA CYS A 107 3.53 2.38 1.12
C CYS A 107 3.30 1.31 0.06
N PHE A 108 4.30 1.11 -0.78
CA PHE A 108 4.46 -0.05 -1.65
C PHE A 108 5.90 -0.53 -1.66
N ALA A 109 6.10 -1.82 -1.94
CA ALA A 109 7.42 -2.44 -1.98
C ALA A 109 7.45 -3.65 -2.95
N PRO A 110 8.63 -3.99 -3.52
CA PRO A 110 9.85 -3.18 -3.51
C PRO A 110 9.67 -1.96 -4.41
N TYR A 111 10.47 -0.90 -4.23
CA TYR A 111 10.33 0.33 -4.99
C TYR A 111 10.45 0.11 -6.51
N GLN A 112 11.44 -0.65 -6.98
CA GLN A 112 11.69 -0.88 -8.41
C GLN A 112 10.62 -1.77 -9.10
N ASN A 113 10.23 -2.88 -8.46
CA ASN A 113 9.28 -3.86 -9.01
C ASN A 113 8.18 -4.20 -8.00
N PRO A 114 7.26 -3.25 -7.69
CA PRO A 114 6.31 -3.40 -6.59
C PRO A 114 5.46 -4.65 -6.69
N LYS A 115 5.33 -5.37 -5.57
CA LYS A 115 4.49 -6.58 -5.44
C LYS A 115 3.33 -6.40 -4.47
N ILE A 116 3.45 -5.45 -3.55
CA ILE A 116 2.45 -5.19 -2.52
C ILE A 116 2.33 -3.69 -2.26
N ALA A 117 1.10 -3.24 -2.02
CA ALA A 117 0.80 -1.95 -1.42
C ALA A 117 0.15 -2.18 -0.05
N VAL A 118 0.56 -1.40 0.95
CA VAL A 118 0.11 -1.54 2.35
C VAL A 118 -0.39 -0.19 2.84
N GLY A 119 -1.55 -0.19 3.49
CA GLY A 119 -2.09 0.97 4.18
C GLY A 119 -2.32 0.66 5.65
N ILE A 120 -1.68 1.42 6.52
CA ILE A 120 -1.79 1.32 7.97
C ILE A 120 -2.51 2.55 8.48
N PHE A 121 -3.60 2.32 9.20
CA PHE A 121 -4.36 3.34 9.91
C PHE A 121 -4.48 2.92 11.37
N VAL A 122 -3.97 3.75 12.27
CA VAL A 122 -4.05 3.51 13.71
C VAL A 122 -4.81 4.66 14.34
N GLU A 123 -5.97 4.33 14.89
CA GLU A 123 -6.75 5.33 15.60
C GLU A 123 -6.02 5.82 16.85
N HIS A 124 -6.04 7.13 17.10
CA HIS A 124 -5.35 7.72 18.25
C HIS A 124 -3.84 7.40 18.33
N GLY A 125 -3.23 6.97 17.21
CA GLY A 125 -1.82 6.61 17.10
C GLY A 125 -0.85 7.79 17.04
N GLU A 126 -1.36 9.02 17.19
CA GLU A 126 -0.62 10.29 17.19
C GLU A 126 0.08 10.56 15.85
N HIS A 127 1.31 10.07 15.66
CA HIS A 127 2.10 10.39 14.48
C HIS A 127 2.38 9.16 13.62
N GLY A 128 2.21 9.30 12.30
CA GLY A 128 2.38 8.22 11.33
C GLY A 128 3.81 7.68 11.20
N ASP A 129 4.82 8.47 11.60
CA ASP A 129 6.23 8.10 11.55
C ASP A 129 6.63 7.04 12.58
N LYS A 130 5.93 6.97 13.73
CA LYS A 130 6.26 6.02 14.79
C LYS A 130 5.53 4.70 14.59
N ILE A 131 4.26 4.65 14.97
CA ILE A 131 3.51 3.39 15.04
C ILE A 131 3.23 2.86 13.63
N ALA A 132 2.63 3.68 12.76
CA ALA A 132 2.16 3.20 11.46
C ALA A 132 3.30 2.79 10.51
N ALA A 133 4.39 3.57 10.44
CA ALA A 133 5.55 3.23 9.63
C ALA A 133 6.29 1.99 10.17
N GLN A 134 6.44 1.85 11.50
CA GLN A 134 7.05 0.66 12.10
C GLN A 134 6.21 -0.60 11.89
N THR A 135 4.87 -0.51 11.99
CA THR A 135 3.98 -1.62 11.65
C THR A 135 4.14 -2.02 10.19
N ALA A 136 4.28 -1.05 9.27
CA ALA A 136 4.50 -1.35 7.87
C ALA A 136 5.85 -2.06 7.63
N HIS A 137 6.92 -1.67 8.33
CA HIS A 137 8.20 -2.41 8.29
C HIS A 137 7.99 -3.89 8.64
N GLN A 138 7.34 -4.18 9.76
CA GLN A 138 7.11 -5.55 10.23
C GLN A 138 6.27 -6.38 9.25
N ILE A 139 5.22 -5.78 8.68
CA ILE A 139 4.36 -6.45 7.68
C ILE A 139 5.15 -6.76 6.41
N LEU A 140 5.93 -5.80 5.91
CA LEU A 140 6.70 -5.97 4.69
C LEU A 140 7.81 -7.02 4.90
N GLU A 141 8.57 -6.94 5.99
CA GLU A 141 9.60 -7.93 6.33
C GLU A 141 9.01 -9.34 6.43
N TRP A 142 7.88 -9.49 7.12
CA TRP A 142 7.17 -10.78 7.20
C TRP A 142 6.70 -11.27 5.82
N TYR A 143 6.10 -10.38 5.01
CA TYR A 143 5.61 -10.74 3.68
C TYR A 143 6.73 -11.29 2.79
N TYR A 144 7.89 -10.62 2.75
CA TYR A 144 8.99 -11.08 1.89
C TYR A 144 9.67 -12.34 2.41
N SER A 145 9.80 -12.51 3.73
CA SER A 145 10.37 -13.72 4.33
C SER A 145 9.46 -14.96 4.23
N HIS A 146 8.14 -14.80 4.08
CA HIS A 146 7.21 -15.94 4.16
C HIS A 146 6.35 -16.16 2.90
N ARG A 147 6.14 -15.16 2.06
CA ARG A 147 5.25 -15.25 0.88
C ARG A 147 5.96 -15.17 -0.46
N VAL A 148 7.14 -14.54 -0.52
CA VAL A 148 7.85 -14.37 -1.80
C VAL A 148 8.83 -15.53 -2.04
N GLU A 149 9.47 -16.05 -1.01
CA GLU A 149 10.30 -17.28 -1.09
C GLU A 149 9.47 -18.56 -1.15
N HIS A 150 8.19 -18.48 -0.78
CA HIS A 150 7.22 -19.57 -0.90
C HIS A 150 6.01 -19.10 -1.71
N PRO A 151 6.11 -19.00 -3.05
CA PRO A 151 4.91 -18.96 -3.85
C PRO A 151 4.15 -20.24 -3.51
N LYS A 152 3.09 -20.10 -2.72
CA LYS A 152 2.12 -21.18 -2.60
C LYS A 152 1.71 -21.47 -4.04
N ASN A 153 2.04 -22.67 -4.50
CA ASN A 153 1.38 -23.32 -5.62
C ASN A 153 -0.11 -23.35 -5.26
N VAL A 154 -0.80 -22.26 -5.54
CA VAL A 154 -2.25 -22.25 -5.57
C VAL A 154 -2.60 -22.77 -6.96
N MET A 155 -2.60 -24.10 -7.06
CA MET A 155 -3.40 -24.87 -8.02
C MET A 155 -4.72 -25.25 -7.33
#